data_AF-A0A7D5LAS2-F1
#
_entry.id   AF-A0A7D5LAS2-F1
#
_cell.length_a   1.000
_cell.length_b   1.000
_cell.length_c   1.000
_cell.angle_alpha   90.00
_cell.angle_beta   90.00
_cell.angle_gamma   90.00
#
_symmetry.space_group_name_H-M   'P 1'
#
loop_
_entity.id
_entity.type
_entity.pdbx_description
1 polymer ?
#
loop_
_entity_poly.entity_id
_entity_poly.type
_entity_poly.pdbx_seq_one_letter_code
_entity_poly.pdbx_strand_id
1 'polypeptide(L)'
;MSTEKVEVSESEQEKGTSVFDDNSLSDIHKEIQDTYLADNRPWVIGYSGGKDSTTALQLIWYAIKELPEEERTKPVYVISSDTLVETPKIVNHIITTLENVNEFSEKDDLPFQAHKVTPQVDDSFWVNLIGRGYPAPNQTFRWCTERLKIDPADRFIEETVSEHGEVVVVLGARKAESATRKQVMELHEIEGSVLSRHSKFANAFVYTPIEDWLVDDVWSYLLQVDCPWGKNNRDLAALYQEADDECPMVIDTKTPSCGNSRFGCWTCTVVSEDKAMQNMIDEGDDWMEPLLEFRDFLKGTQDPDRKPHYRQVKGRQHGSVRTKTNGDDGIIPRAHKFEFCKDLLEKLLQTQKEVNEQLPADEEMDLIQDEELREIRRLWREERADWADSVPKIYERVMGEELNWVHDDLGSFGETEAAVLKEVCEDQDLPPELIQRLLDTELQHHGMKRRASIYNEIDKVMKEDWRIQDEIVAEIEGEENVEKWHYTETDRPDL
;
A
#
# COMPACT_ATOMS: atom_id res chain seq x y z
N MET A 1 2.36 -22.98 45.35
CA MET A 1 1.42 -22.99 44.21
C MET A 1 2.10 -22.19 43.12
N SER A 2 2.37 -22.86 42.02
CA SER A 2 3.38 -22.51 41.01
C SER A 2 2.97 -21.27 40.21
N THR A 3 3.90 -20.35 40.03
CA THR A 3 3.88 -19.28 39.03
C THR A 3 4.28 -19.90 37.69
N GLU A 4 3.33 -20.10 36.79
CA GLU A 4 3.62 -20.44 35.39
C GLU A 4 4.00 -19.15 34.65
N LYS A 5 5.28 -19.07 34.29
CA LYS A 5 5.76 -18.15 33.27
C LYS A 5 5.28 -18.69 31.92
N VAL A 6 4.59 -17.85 31.16
CA VAL A 6 4.35 -18.07 29.74
C VAL A 6 5.70 -17.93 29.04
N GLU A 7 6.27 -19.04 28.60
CA GLU A 7 7.45 -19.04 27.72
C GLU A 7 7.03 -18.48 26.36
N VAL A 8 7.71 -17.40 25.97
CA VAL A 8 7.68 -16.88 24.61
C VAL A 8 8.40 -17.92 23.75
N SER A 9 7.69 -18.56 22.83
CA SER A 9 8.27 -19.51 21.89
C SER A 9 9.22 -18.76 20.96
N GLU A 10 10.52 -18.90 21.19
CA GLU A 10 11.54 -18.66 20.17
C GLU A 10 11.20 -19.56 18.98
N SER A 11 10.96 -18.95 17.82
CA SER A 11 10.69 -19.67 16.59
C SER A 11 11.96 -20.40 16.15
N GLU A 12 12.07 -21.68 16.48
CA GLU A 12 13.00 -22.59 15.84
C GLU A 12 12.61 -22.65 14.34
N GLN A 13 13.35 -21.94 13.48
CA GLN A 13 13.31 -22.22 12.04
C GLN A 13 13.80 -23.66 11.85
N GLU A 14 12.91 -24.56 11.45
CA GLU A 14 13.26 -25.92 11.04
C GLU A 14 14.41 -25.83 10.02
N LYS A 15 15.54 -26.46 10.33
CA LYS A 15 16.66 -26.63 9.39
C LYS A 15 16.19 -27.51 8.23
N GLY A 16 15.71 -26.89 7.17
CA GLY A 16 15.44 -27.57 5.91
C GLY A 16 16.74 -28.06 5.25
N THR A 17 16.60 -28.96 4.29
CA THR A 17 17.69 -29.37 3.38
C THR A 17 17.85 -28.30 2.29
N SER A 18 19.09 -27.99 1.89
CA SER A 18 19.33 -27.05 0.79
C SER A 18 18.85 -27.65 -0.53
N VAL A 19 18.23 -26.85 -1.39
CA VAL A 19 17.81 -27.30 -2.73
C VAL A 19 19.00 -27.76 -3.57
N PHE A 20 20.19 -27.22 -3.31
CA PHE A 20 21.41 -27.52 -4.04
C PHE A 20 22.09 -28.83 -3.64
N ASP A 21 21.63 -29.48 -2.57
CA ASP A 21 22.09 -30.82 -2.19
C ASP A 21 21.56 -31.89 -3.15
N ASP A 22 20.33 -31.70 -3.65
CA ASP A 22 19.61 -32.66 -4.48
C ASP A 22 19.49 -32.24 -5.96
N ASN A 23 19.51 -30.94 -6.26
CA ASN A 23 19.34 -30.39 -7.61
C ASN A 23 20.50 -29.50 -8.02
N SER A 24 21.03 -29.70 -9.22
CA SER A 24 21.97 -28.74 -9.81
C SER A 24 21.23 -27.53 -10.37
N LEU A 25 21.92 -26.39 -10.51
CA LEU A 25 21.34 -25.21 -11.17
C LEU A 25 20.86 -25.52 -12.60
N SER A 26 21.53 -26.46 -13.29
CA SER A 26 21.12 -26.93 -14.61
C SER A 26 19.80 -27.69 -14.58
N ASP A 27 19.50 -28.43 -13.50
CA ASP A 27 18.23 -29.13 -13.34
C ASP A 27 17.08 -28.13 -13.14
N ILE A 28 17.35 -27.08 -12.35
CA ILE A 28 16.39 -25.99 -12.12
C ILE A 28 16.12 -25.21 -13.42
N HIS A 29 17.16 -24.84 -14.17
CA HIS A 29 16.97 -24.20 -15.47
C HIS A 29 16.19 -25.09 -16.43
N LYS A 30 16.46 -26.40 -16.42
CA LYS A 30 15.75 -27.34 -17.27
C LYS A 30 14.27 -27.46 -16.91
N GLU A 31 13.90 -27.49 -15.63
CA GLU A 31 12.49 -27.46 -15.23
C GLU A 31 11.78 -26.20 -15.73
N ILE A 32 12.44 -25.04 -15.59
CA ILE A 32 11.91 -23.76 -16.09
C ILE A 32 11.74 -23.81 -17.61
N GLN A 33 12.71 -24.35 -18.35
CA GLN A 33 12.65 -24.53 -19.80
C GLN A 33 11.52 -25.48 -20.21
N ASP A 34 11.43 -26.66 -19.57
CA ASP A 34 10.38 -27.65 -19.86
C ASP A 34 8.99 -27.04 -19.60
N THR A 35 8.85 -26.24 -18.54
CA THR A 35 7.61 -25.50 -18.21
C THR A 35 7.33 -24.38 -19.22
N TYR A 36 8.37 -23.67 -19.68
CA TYR A 36 8.26 -22.63 -20.69
C TYR A 36 7.86 -23.22 -22.06
N LEU A 37 8.37 -24.39 -22.43
CA LEU A 37 8.09 -25.02 -23.73
C LEU A 37 6.80 -25.86 -23.75
N ALA A 38 6.21 -26.15 -22.58
CA ALA A 38 5.01 -26.97 -22.47
C ALA A 38 3.78 -26.37 -23.19
N ASP A 39 3.72 -25.05 -23.36
CA ASP A 39 2.61 -24.32 -23.95
C ASP A 39 3.00 -22.90 -24.41
N ASN A 40 2.03 -22.19 -25.01
CA ASN A 40 2.19 -20.84 -25.54
C ASN A 40 1.65 -19.73 -24.62
N ARG A 41 1.34 -20.03 -23.35
CA ARG A 41 0.76 -19.04 -22.43
C ARG A 41 1.81 -17.99 -22.07
N PRO A 42 1.50 -16.69 -22.15
CA PRO A 42 2.39 -15.64 -21.68
C PRO A 42 2.72 -15.84 -20.20
N TRP A 43 3.93 -15.42 -19.81
CA TRP A 43 4.36 -15.44 -18.42
C TRP A 43 4.29 -14.02 -17.86
N VAL A 44 3.77 -13.86 -16.64
CA VAL A 44 3.73 -12.59 -15.90
C VAL A 44 4.49 -12.78 -14.60
N ILE A 45 5.69 -12.23 -14.52
CA ILE A 45 6.57 -12.32 -13.36
C ILE A 45 6.28 -11.14 -12.41
N GLY A 46 5.83 -11.44 -11.20
CA GLY A 46 5.68 -10.44 -10.14
C GLY A 46 7.04 -10.06 -9.54
N TYR A 47 7.52 -8.86 -9.84
CA TYR A 47 8.81 -8.35 -9.38
C TYR A 47 8.64 -7.26 -8.31
N SER A 48 9.22 -7.47 -7.13
CA SER A 48 9.10 -6.57 -5.98
C SER A 48 10.37 -5.79 -5.63
N GLY A 49 11.47 -6.02 -6.34
CA GLY A 49 12.80 -5.49 -5.95
C GLY A 49 13.47 -6.23 -4.79
N GLY A 50 12.77 -7.16 -4.11
CA GLY A 50 13.34 -7.97 -3.04
C GLY A 50 14.20 -9.14 -3.54
N LYS A 51 14.90 -9.81 -2.60
CA LYS A 51 15.78 -10.95 -2.87
C LYS A 51 15.06 -12.08 -3.62
N ASP A 52 13.88 -12.49 -3.14
CA ASP A 52 13.18 -13.67 -3.65
C ASP A 52 12.65 -13.45 -5.08
N SER A 53 12.06 -12.27 -5.35
CA SER A 53 11.62 -11.92 -6.71
C SER A 53 12.78 -11.67 -7.67
N THR A 54 13.93 -11.19 -7.17
CA THR A 54 15.14 -11.03 -7.97
C THR A 54 15.68 -12.39 -8.39
N THR A 55 15.79 -13.34 -7.45
CA THR A 55 16.20 -14.72 -7.76
C THR A 55 15.28 -15.38 -8.78
N ALA A 56 13.95 -15.29 -8.59
CA ALA A 56 13.01 -15.87 -9.55
C ALA A 56 13.17 -15.29 -10.96
N LEU A 57 13.33 -13.97 -11.09
CA LEU A 57 13.55 -13.32 -12.37
C LEU A 57 14.90 -13.71 -12.99
N GLN A 58 15.98 -13.78 -12.20
CA GLN A 58 17.30 -14.20 -12.68
C GLN A 58 17.30 -15.64 -13.20
N LEU A 59 16.68 -16.57 -12.46
CA LEU A 59 16.55 -17.96 -12.87
C LEU A 59 15.81 -18.09 -14.21
N ILE A 60 14.68 -17.39 -14.36
CA ILE A 60 13.91 -17.43 -15.61
C ILE A 60 14.66 -16.78 -16.76
N TRP A 61 15.34 -15.66 -16.51
CA TRP A 61 16.17 -15.01 -17.52
C TRP A 61 17.24 -15.95 -18.08
N TYR A 62 18.02 -16.59 -17.20
CA TYR A 62 19.09 -17.49 -17.63
C TYR A 62 18.53 -18.74 -18.32
N ALA A 63 17.49 -19.35 -17.76
CA ALA A 63 16.85 -20.52 -18.37
C ALA A 63 16.35 -20.23 -19.79
N ILE A 64 15.71 -19.08 -20.03
CA ILE A 64 15.22 -18.70 -21.38
C ILE A 64 16.37 -18.30 -22.30
N LYS A 65 17.40 -17.61 -21.79
CA LYS A 65 18.58 -17.24 -22.56
C LYS A 65 19.39 -18.46 -23.04
N GLU A 66 19.34 -19.55 -22.31
CA GLU A 66 19.98 -20.83 -22.69
C GLU A 66 19.21 -21.57 -23.81
N LEU A 67 17.94 -21.25 -24.05
CA LEU A 67 17.16 -21.84 -25.14
C LEU A 67 17.62 -21.34 -26.51
N PRO A 68 17.47 -22.14 -27.59
CA PRO A 68 17.61 -21.67 -28.96
C PRO A 68 16.67 -20.48 -29.27
N GLU A 69 17.11 -19.52 -30.08
CA GLU A 69 16.33 -18.32 -30.42
C GLU A 69 14.94 -18.67 -30.98
N GLU A 70 14.85 -19.73 -31.78
CA GLU A 70 13.61 -20.21 -32.38
C GLU A 70 12.56 -20.73 -31.38
N GLU A 71 12.97 -21.05 -30.15
CA GLU A 71 12.09 -21.57 -29.09
C GLU A 71 11.59 -20.46 -28.14
N ARG A 72 12.20 -19.27 -28.18
CA ARG A 72 11.89 -18.09 -27.33
C ARG A 72 10.67 -17.32 -27.82
N THR A 73 9.58 -18.02 -28.10
CA THR A 73 8.46 -17.50 -28.90
C THR A 73 7.38 -16.78 -28.10
N LYS A 74 7.30 -16.99 -26.79
CA LYS A 74 6.22 -16.45 -25.95
C LYS A 74 6.68 -15.29 -25.08
N PRO A 75 5.86 -14.23 -24.93
CA PRO A 75 6.22 -13.05 -24.17
C PRO A 75 6.30 -13.35 -22.67
N VAL A 76 7.26 -12.70 -22.02
CA VAL A 76 7.50 -12.76 -20.58
C VAL A 76 7.42 -11.35 -20.01
N TYR A 77 6.26 -11.02 -19.45
CA TYR A 77 6.04 -9.74 -18.80
C TYR A 77 6.66 -9.73 -17.41
N VAL A 78 7.40 -8.67 -17.06
CA VAL A 78 7.91 -8.43 -15.71
C VAL A 78 7.16 -7.24 -15.15
N ILE A 79 6.30 -7.45 -14.16
CA ILE A 79 5.50 -6.37 -13.59
C ILE A 79 6.01 -5.99 -12.20
N SER A 80 6.07 -4.69 -11.92
CA SER A 80 6.35 -4.19 -10.57
C SER A 80 5.33 -3.15 -10.16
N SER A 81 4.74 -3.34 -8.98
CA SER A 81 3.74 -2.43 -8.42
C SER A 81 4.42 -1.26 -7.72
N ASP A 82 4.28 -0.08 -8.30
CA ASP A 82 4.69 1.20 -7.70
C ASP A 82 3.53 1.73 -6.87
N THR A 83 3.72 1.77 -5.54
CA THR A 83 2.68 2.21 -4.61
C THR A 83 2.56 3.73 -4.50
N LEU A 84 3.44 4.49 -5.18
CA LEU A 84 3.55 5.95 -5.10
C LEU A 84 3.97 6.50 -3.72
N VAL A 85 4.28 5.62 -2.77
CA VAL A 85 4.75 5.95 -1.41
C VAL A 85 5.94 5.10 -0.99
N GLU A 86 6.62 4.45 -1.94
CA GLU A 86 7.90 3.78 -1.69
C GLU A 86 9.01 4.80 -1.39
N THR A 87 10.02 4.43 -0.61
CA THR A 87 11.18 5.32 -0.38
C THR A 87 11.91 5.59 -1.70
N PRO A 88 12.46 6.80 -1.95
CA PRO A 88 13.08 7.13 -3.24
C PRO A 88 14.20 6.20 -3.70
N LYS A 89 15.03 5.66 -2.78
CA LYS A 89 16.02 4.61 -3.12
C LYS A 89 15.37 3.37 -3.73
N ILE A 90 14.21 2.96 -3.23
CA ILE A 90 13.44 1.80 -3.74
C ILE A 90 12.79 2.12 -5.07
N VAL A 91 12.20 3.32 -5.22
CA VAL A 91 11.64 3.80 -6.50
C VAL A 91 12.72 3.75 -7.58
N ASN A 92 13.88 4.35 -7.32
CA ASN A 92 15.01 4.36 -8.24
C ASN A 92 15.51 2.95 -8.53
N HIS A 93 15.62 2.08 -7.51
CA HIS A 93 15.99 0.68 -7.71
C HIS A 93 15.02 -0.04 -8.64
N ILE A 94 13.71 0.10 -8.44
CA ILE A 94 12.70 -0.56 -9.26
C ILE A 94 12.74 0.00 -10.69
N ILE A 95 12.70 1.33 -10.87
CA ILE A 95 12.69 1.98 -12.18
C ILE A 95 13.90 1.54 -13.00
N THR A 96 15.11 1.70 -12.45
CA THR A 96 16.34 1.33 -13.16
C THR A 96 16.45 -0.18 -13.40
N THR A 97 15.85 -1.03 -12.55
CA THR A 97 15.78 -2.47 -12.86
C THR A 97 14.89 -2.72 -14.07
N LEU A 98 13.69 -2.15 -14.13
CA LEU A 98 12.76 -2.35 -15.24
C LEU A 98 13.33 -1.83 -16.56
N GLU A 99 13.99 -0.67 -16.53
CA GLU A 99 14.71 -0.11 -17.68
C GLU A 99 15.81 -1.04 -18.15
N ASN A 100 16.68 -1.51 -17.25
CA ASN A 100 17.75 -2.44 -17.60
C ASN A 100 17.21 -3.78 -18.13
N VAL A 101 16.13 -4.30 -17.55
CA VAL A 101 15.47 -5.53 -18.02
C VAL A 101 15.02 -5.36 -19.47
N ASN A 102 14.38 -4.23 -19.81
CA ASN A 102 14.00 -3.93 -21.18
C ASN A 102 15.22 -3.77 -22.11
N GLU A 103 16.22 -2.97 -21.71
CA GLU A 103 17.43 -2.73 -22.53
C GLU A 103 18.19 -4.03 -22.82
N PHE A 104 18.44 -4.85 -21.80
CA PHE A 104 19.17 -6.10 -21.97
C PHE A 104 18.33 -7.15 -22.71
N SER A 105 17.01 -7.09 -22.62
CA SER A 105 16.14 -8.01 -23.35
C SER A 105 16.20 -7.72 -24.85
N GLU A 106 16.17 -6.44 -25.23
CA GLU A 106 16.36 -6.03 -26.62
C GLU A 106 17.76 -6.39 -27.14
N LYS A 107 18.79 -6.20 -26.31
CA LYS A 107 20.18 -6.48 -26.67
C LYS A 107 20.46 -7.97 -26.90
N ASP A 108 19.88 -8.84 -26.08
CA ASP A 108 20.10 -10.29 -26.09
C ASP A 108 19.03 -11.06 -26.91
N ASP A 109 18.12 -10.35 -27.58
CA ASP A 109 16.96 -10.90 -28.33
C ASP A 109 16.15 -11.88 -27.47
N LEU A 110 15.74 -11.41 -26.30
CA LEU A 110 14.93 -12.14 -25.34
C LEU A 110 13.49 -11.60 -25.33
N PRO A 111 12.49 -12.44 -24.97
CA PRO A 111 11.09 -12.05 -25.03
C PRO A 111 10.60 -11.37 -23.75
N PHE A 112 11.46 -10.65 -23.01
CA PHE A 112 11.05 -9.96 -21.77
C PHE A 112 10.52 -8.56 -22.04
N GLN A 113 9.47 -8.18 -21.32
CA GLN A 113 8.90 -6.83 -21.33
C GLN A 113 8.59 -6.41 -19.90
N ALA A 114 9.32 -5.43 -19.39
CA ALA A 114 9.16 -4.90 -18.05
C ALA A 114 8.19 -3.71 -18.02
N HIS A 115 7.17 -3.78 -17.15
CA HIS A 115 6.13 -2.79 -16.98
C HIS A 115 5.98 -2.38 -15.51
N LYS A 116 5.85 -1.07 -15.29
CA LYS A 116 5.43 -0.52 -14.00
C LYS A 116 3.91 -0.47 -13.95
N VAL A 117 3.30 -0.97 -12.87
CA VAL A 117 1.87 -0.86 -12.62
C VAL A 117 1.62 0.01 -11.40
N THR A 118 0.61 0.89 -11.47
CA THR A 118 0.27 1.84 -10.40
C THR A 118 -1.17 1.71 -9.94
N PRO A 119 -1.50 2.08 -8.69
CA PRO A 119 -2.88 2.21 -8.24
C PRO A 119 -3.65 3.20 -9.10
N GLN A 120 -4.97 2.99 -9.22
CA GLN A 120 -5.83 4.06 -9.70
C GLN A 120 -5.80 5.20 -8.70
N VAL A 121 -6.01 6.44 -9.17
CA VAL A 121 -6.05 7.63 -8.29
C VAL A 121 -7.02 7.40 -7.13
N ASP A 122 -8.18 6.82 -7.39
CA ASP A 122 -9.17 6.51 -6.37
C ASP A 122 -8.66 5.55 -5.29
N ASP A 123 -7.75 4.64 -5.64
CA ASP A 123 -7.17 3.65 -4.73
C ASP A 123 -5.83 4.10 -4.12
N SER A 124 -5.35 5.29 -4.45
CA SER A 124 -4.07 5.81 -3.98
C SER A 124 -4.02 5.96 -2.45
N PHE A 125 -2.79 6.03 -1.92
CA PHE A 125 -2.59 6.11 -0.48
C PHE A 125 -3.23 7.36 0.13
N TRP A 126 -2.99 8.54 -0.47
CA TRP A 126 -3.48 9.81 0.07
C TRP A 126 -4.98 10.01 -0.14
N VAL A 127 -5.53 9.58 -1.27
CA VAL A 127 -6.98 9.62 -1.49
C VAL A 127 -7.70 8.77 -0.44
N ASN A 128 -7.16 7.60 -0.09
CA ASN A 128 -7.73 6.75 0.95
C ASN A 128 -7.49 7.27 2.39
N LEU A 129 -6.28 7.71 2.71
CA LEU A 129 -5.91 8.17 4.06
C LEU A 129 -6.51 9.55 4.39
N ILE A 130 -6.38 10.52 3.48
CA ILE A 130 -6.77 11.92 3.68
C ILE A 130 -8.17 12.18 3.12
N GLY A 131 -8.39 11.92 1.82
CA GLY A 131 -9.65 12.24 1.14
C GLY A 131 -10.82 11.52 1.78
N ARG A 132 -10.66 10.21 1.86
CA ARG A 132 -11.58 9.34 2.54
C ARG A 132 -11.45 9.57 4.06
N GLY A 133 -10.26 9.50 4.65
CA GLY A 133 -10.09 9.43 6.11
C GLY A 133 -9.91 8.00 6.64
N TYR A 134 -9.26 7.09 5.91
CA TYR A 134 -8.93 5.76 6.44
C TYR A 134 -7.89 5.89 7.54
N PRO A 135 -7.97 5.06 8.60
CA PRO A 135 -6.88 4.99 9.56
C PRO A 135 -5.60 4.48 8.88
N ALA A 136 -4.45 4.95 9.36
CA ALA A 136 -3.16 4.44 8.92
C ALA A 136 -3.10 2.89 9.06
N PRO A 137 -2.50 2.17 8.08
CA PRO A 137 -2.45 0.72 8.08
C PRO A 137 -1.83 0.13 9.36
N ASN A 138 -2.33 -1.02 9.79
CA ASN A 138 -1.78 -1.74 10.94
C ASN A 138 -1.79 -3.25 10.71
N GLN A 139 -1.34 -4.03 11.69
CA GLN A 139 -1.21 -5.48 11.56
C GLN A 139 -2.52 -6.19 11.13
N THR A 140 -3.68 -5.71 11.60
CA THR A 140 -4.99 -6.32 11.33
C THR A 140 -5.79 -5.60 10.25
N PHE A 141 -5.44 -4.34 9.92
CA PHE A 141 -6.13 -3.53 8.93
C PHE A 141 -5.13 -2.99 7.90
N ARG A 142 -4.78 -3.83 6.91
CA ARG A 142 -3.79 -3.57 5.85
C ARG A 142 -4.43 -3.27 4.51
N TRP A 143 -5.28 -2.24 4.46
CA TRP A 143 -6.02 -1.88 3.24
C TRP A 143 -5.12 -1.49 2.06
N CYS A 144 -3.88 -1.05 2.35
CA CYS A 144 -2.91 -0.62 1.35
C CYS A 144 -2.33 -1.78 0.52
N THR A 145 -2.25 -3.00 1.07
CA THR A 145 -1.68 -4.14 0.33
C THR A 145 -2.56 -4.54 -0.85
N GLU A 146 -3.86 -4.63 -0.63
CA GLU A 146 -4.84 -4.94 -1.67
C GLU A 146 -4.81 -3.85 -2.75
N ARG A 147 -5.09 -2.59 -2.38
CA ARG A 147 -5.26 -1.47 -3.31
C ARG A 147 -4.01 -1.04 -4.05
N LEU A 148 -2.86 -0.99 -3.36
CA LEU A 148 -1.64 -0.42 -3.92
C LEU A 148 -0.75 -1.47 -4.58
N LYS A 149 -0.86 -2.75 -4.19
CA LYS A 149 0.01 -3.81 -4.71
C LYS A 149 -0.73 -4.87 -5.52
N ILE A 150 -1.82 -5.42 -4.98
CA ILE A 150 -2.55 -6.54 -5.59
C ILE A 150 -3.42 -6.06 -6.75
N ASP A 151 -4.30 -5.07 -6.54
CA ASP A 151 -5.25 -4.61 -7.56
C ASP A 151 -4.58 -4.09 -8.86
N PRO A 152 -3.44 -3.36 -8.81
CA PRO A 152 -2.73 -2.97 -10.03
C PRO A 152 -2.15 -4.15 -10.81
N ALA A 153 -1.63 -5.15 -10.11
CA ALA A 153 -1.09 -6.36 -10.72
C ALA A 153 -2.21 -7.24 -11.28
N ASP A 154 -3.30 -7.39 -10.52
CA ASP A 154 -4.50 -8.12 -10.93
C ASP A 154 -5.09 -7.53 -12.21
N ARG A 155 -5.17 -6.20 -12.34
CA ARG A 155 -5.63 -5.55 -13.56
C ARG A 155 -4.77 -5.91 -14.78
N PHE A 156 -3.44 -5.90 -14.61
CA PHE A 156 -2.53 -6.31 -15.69
C PHE A 156 -2.72 -7.78 -16.07
N ILE A 157 -2.90 -8.66 -15.08
CA ILE A 157 -3.19 -10.08 -15.28
C ILE A 157 -4.52 -10.26 -16.02
N GLU A 158 -5.57 -9.54 -15.62
CA GLU A 158 -6.90 -9.58 -16.26
C GLU A 158 -6.84 -9.11 -17.73
N GLU A 159 -6.09 -8.04 -18.01
CA GLU A 159 -5.84 -7.55 -19.37
C GLU A 159 -5.10 -8.60 -20.22
N THR A 160 -4.04 -9.20 -19.67
CA THR A 160 -3.26 -10.25 -20.34
C THR A 160 -4.10 -11.51 -20.61
N VAL A 161 -4.93 -11.93 -19.65
CA VAL A 161 -5.87 -13.05 -19.81
C VAL A 161 -6.93 -12.72 -20.86
N SER A 162 -7.40 -11.48 -20.93
CA SER A 162 -8.36 -11.05 -21.94
C SER A 162 -7.79 -11.09 -23.36
N GLU A 163 -6.48 -10.81 -23.50
CA GLU A 163 -5.78 -10.85 -24.79
C GLU A 163 -5.39 -12.28 -25.21
N HIS A 164 -4.84 -13.08 -24.29
CA HIS A 164 -4.22 -14.37 -24.59
C HIS A 164 -5.03 -15.60 -24.16
N GLY A 165 -6.14 -15.41 -23.44
CA GLY A 165 -7.03 -16.46 -22.94
C GLY A 165 -6.60 -17.07 -21.61
N GLU A 166 -5.32 -17.41 -21.46
CA GLU A 166 -4.72 -17.95 -20.23
C GLU A 166 -3.33 -17.37 -19.98
N VAL A 167 -2.87 -17.38 -18.73
CA VAL A 167 -1.57 -16.82 -18.33
C VAL A 167 -0.90 -17.69 -17.25
N VAL A 168 0.43 -17.67 -17.19
CA VAL A 168 1.20 -18.21 -16.07
C VAL A 168 1.80 -17.04 -15.28
N VAL A 169 1.40 -16.88 -14.02
CA VAL A 169 1.93 -15.89 -13.09
C VAL A 169 3.10 -16.51 -12.34
N VAL A 170 4.28 -15.92 -12.44
CA VAL A 170 5.46 -16.38 -11.72
C VAL A 170 5.66 -15.56 -10.46
N LEU A 171 5.81 -16.22 -9.32
CA LEU A 171 6.04 -15.59 -8.02
C LEU A 171 7.30 -16.14 -7.34
N GLY A 172 8.07 -15.26 -6.70
CA GLY A 172 9.18 -15.63 -5.82
C GLY A 172 8.71 -16.08 -4.43
N ALA A 173 7.68 -16.91 -4.33
CA ALA A 173 7.15 -17.38 -3.05
C ALA A 173 7.83 -18.68 -2.60
N ARG A 174 8.01 -18.86 -1.28
CA ARG A 174 8.69 -20.03 -0.69
C ARG A 174 7.86 -20.64 0.44
N LYS A 175 7.79 -21.96 0.53
CA LYS A 175 7.13 -22.70 1.63
C LYS A 175 7.77 -22.39 2.99
N ALA A 176 9.09 -22.21 3.00
CA ALA A 176 9.86 -21.95 4.21
C ALA A 176 9.64 -20.54 4.81
N GLU A 177 8.82 -19.68 4.19
CA GLU A 177 8.59 -18.32 4.69
C GLU A 177 7.61 -18.29 5.87
N SER A 178 6.54 -19.10 5.85
CA SER A 178 5.65 -19.29 7.01
C SER A 178 4.74 -20.51 6.84
N ALA A 179 4.29 -21.08 7.96
CA ALA A 179 3.32 -22.19 7.95
C ALA A 179 2.02 -21.83 7.21
N THR A 180 1.53 -20.60 7.36
CA THR A 180 0.31 -20.13 6.66
C THR A 180 0.53 -20.05 5.15
N ARG A 181 1.68 -19.54 4.69
CA ARG A 181 2.00 -19.51 3.25
C ARG A 181 2.07 -20.92 2.67
N LYS A 182 2.74 -21.85 3.36
CA LYS A 182 2.82 -23.25 2.96
C LYS A 182 1.42 -23.87 2.77
N GLN A 183 0.51 -23.69 3.73
CA GLN A 183 -0.85 -24.21 3.65
C GLN A 183 -1.63 -23.65 2.45
N VAL A 184 -1.48 -22.35 2.15
CA VAL A 184 -2.14 -21.72 1.00
C VAL A 184 -1.58 -22.26 -0.31
N MET A 185 -0.27 -22.45 -0.41
CA MET A 185 0.36 -23.03 -1.61
C MET A 185 -0.12 -24.46 -1.86
N GLU A 186 -0.09 -25.32 -0.83
CA GLU A 186 -0.58 -26.71 -0.90
C GLU A 186 -2.07 -26.80 -1.27
N LEU A 187 -2.90 -25.84 -0.85
CA LEU A 187 -4.32 -25.81 -1.18
C LEU A 187 -4.59 -25.62 -2.68
N HIS A 188 -3.71 -24.89 -3.37
CA HIS A 188 -3.87 -24.51 -4.77
C HIS A 188 -3.05 -25.39 -5.73
N GLU A 189 -2.31 -26.37 -5.21
CA GLU A 189 -1.47 -27.28 -5.96
C GLU A 189 -2.27 -28.11 -6.97
N ILE A 190 -1.68 -28.37 -8.14
CA ILE A 190 -2.21 -29.30 -9.14
C ILE A 190 -1.35 -30.56 -9.09
N GLU A 191 -1.95 -31.67 -8.67
CA GLU A 191 -1.24 -32.95 -8.50
C GLU A 191 -0.49 -33.35 -9.78
N GLY A 192 0.83 -33.53 -9.65
CA GLY A 192 1.71 -33.93 -10.75
C GLY A 192 2.12 -32.80 -11.71
N SER A 193 1.88 -31.54 -11.35
CA SER A 193 2.33 -30.36 -12.10
C SER A 193 3.17 -29.44 -11.21
N VAL A 194 4.14 -28.76 -11.81
CA VAL A 194 4.87 -27.64 -11.17
C VAL A 194 4.01 -26.36 -11.11
N LEU A 195 2.85 -26.36 -11.74
CA LEU A 195 1.91 -25.24 -11.74
C LEU A 195 0.83 -25.44 -10.67
N SER A 196 0.42 -24.36 -10.05
CA SER A 196 -0.74 -24.27 -9.15
C SER A 196 -1.83 -23.39 -9.75
N ARG A 197 -3.03 -23.40 -9.18
CA ARG A 197 -4.14 -22.54 -9.62
C ARG A 197 -4.04 -21.16 -8.97
N HIS A 198 -4.31 -20.10 -9.73
CA HIS A 198 -4.47 -18.78 -9.13
C HIS A 198 -5.73 -18.74 -8.24
N SER A 199 -5.66 -18.02 -7.12
CA SER A 199 -6.75 -17.94 -6.14
C SER A 199 -7.98 -17.16 -6.65
N LYS A 200 -7.75 -16.14 -7.49
CA LYS A 200 -8.80 -15.24 -8.01
C LYS A 200 -9.21 -15.51 -9.46
N PHE A 201 -8.30 -15.98 -10.30
CA PHE A 201 -8.49 -16.03 -11.76
C PHE A 201 -8.46 -17.48 -12.25
N ALA A 202 -9.59 -17.97 -12.76
CA ALA A 202 -9.70 -19.36 -13.20
C ALA A 202 -8.76 -19.72 -14.36
N ASN A 203 -8.44 -18.74 -15.22
CA ASN A 203 -7.58 -18.89 -16.39
C ASN A 203 -6.12 -18.47 -16.12
N ALA A 204 -5.74 -18.26 -14.85
CA ALA A 204 -4.37 -18.01 -14.47
C ALA A 204 -3.81 -19.17 -13.64
N PHE A 205 -2.58 -19.55 -13.96
CA PHE A 205 -1.80 -20.55 -13.25
C PHE A 205 -0.65 -19.87 -12.54
N VAL A 206 -0.17 -20.43 -11.44
CA VAL A 206 0.95 -19.89 -10.67
C VAL A 206 2.14 -20.83 -10.77
N TYR A 207 3.32 -20.28 -11.06
CA TYR A 207 4.59 -20.99 -11.04
C TYR A 207 5.53 -20.35 -10.01
N THR A 208 6.11 -21.18 -9.15
CA THR A 208 6.95 -20.76 -8.02
C THR A 208 8.31 -21.45 -8.10
N PRO A 209 9.25 -20.97 -8.93
CA PRO A 209 10.51 -21.66 -9.23
C PRO A 209 11.45 -21.84 -8.03
N ILE A 210 11.19 -21.09 -6.95
CA ILE A 210 11.97 -21.14 -5.70
C ILE A 210 11.15 -21.66 -4.52
N GLU A 211 10.02 -22.33 -4.78
CA GLU A 211 9.06 -22.78 -3.77
C GLU A 211 9.68 -23.51 -2.58
N ASP A 212 10.62 -24.42 -2.85
CA ASP A 212 11.26 -25.26 -1.84
C ASP A 212 12.63 -24.70 -1.37
N TRP A 213 13.00 -23.47 -1.78
CA TRP A 213 14.28 -22.87 -1.41
C TRP A 213 14.29 -22.32 0.02
N LEU A 214 15.45 -22.42 0.67
CA LEU A 214 15.73 -21.73 1.93
C LEU A 214 16.21 -20.29 1.68
N VAL A 215 16.19 -19.47 2.74
CA VAL A 215 16.74 -18.10 2.67
C VAL A 215 18.23 -18.12 2.30
N ASP A 216 18.97 -19.08 2.84
CA ASP A 216 20.40 -19.22 2.58
C ASP A 216 20.69 -19.66 1.15
N ASP A 217 19.81 -20.46 0.53
CA ASP A 217 19.90 -20.85 -0.88
C ASP A 217 19.75 -19.62 -1.78
N VAL A 218 18.76 -18.76 -1.48
CA VAL A 218 18.49 -17.51 -2.21
C VAL A 218 19.71 -16.60 -2.18
N TRP A 219 20.27 -16.34 -0.99
CA TRP A 219 21.45 -15.48 -0.87
C TRP A 219 22.70 -16.10 -1.47
N SER A 220 22.91 -17.41 -1.29
CA SER A 220 24.04 -18.12 -1.89
C SER A 220 24.02 -18.02 -3.41
N TYR A 221 22.85 -18.16 -4.01
CA TYR A 221 22.66 -17.96 -5.45
C TYR A 221 22.95 -16.52 -5.88
N LEU A 222 22.29 -15.53 -5.26
CA LEU A 222 22.44 -14.12 -5.64
C LEU A 222 23.88 -13.63 -5.53
N LEU A 223 24.65 -14.11 -4.55
CA LEU A 223 26.03 -13.68 -4.35
C LEU A 223 27.04 -14.40 -5.28
N GLN A 224 26.65 -15.51 -5.91
CA GLN A 224 27.50 -16.29 -6.81
C GLN A 224 27.18 -16.08 -8.29
N VAL A 225 25.93 -15.74 -8.60
CA VAL A 225 25.46 -15.54 -9.97
C VAL A 225 25.32 -14.04 -10.24
N ASP A 226 25.91 -13.59 -11.34
CA ASP A 226 25.82 -12.20 -11.76
C ASP A 226 24.39 -11.83 -12.16
N CYS A 227 24.04 -10.55 -12.07
CA CYS A 227 22.74 -10.09 -12.50
C CYS A 227 22.70 -9.94 -14.04
N PRO A 228 21.74 -10.57 -14.74
CA PRO A 228 21.74 -10.58 -16.20
C PRO A 228 21.48 -9.22 -16.84
N TRP A 229 20.81 -8.30 -16.13
CA TRP A 229 20.50 -6.94 -16.57
C TRP A 229 21.43 -5.89 -15.96
N GLY A 230 22.71 -6.26 -15.74
CA GLY A 230 23.79 -5.30 -15.48
C GLY A 230 23.82 -4.65 -14.10
N LYS A 231 22.96 -5.05 -13.15
CA LYS A 231 23.03 -4.63 -11.74
C LYS A 231 24.00 -5.48 -10.93
N ASN A 232 24.24 -5.09 -9.67
CA ASN A 232 25.05 -5.86 -8.74
C ASN A 232 24.19 -6.39 -7.59
N ASN A 233 24.14 -7.71 -7.43
CA ASN A 233 23.39 -8.36 -6.35
C ASN A 233 23.93 -8.01 -4.95
N ARG A 234 25.17 -7.54 -4.84
CA ARG A 234 25.73 -7.03 -3.58
C ARG A 234 25.10 -5.73 -3.13
N ASP A 235 24.64 -4.90 -4.07
CA ASP A 235 23.96 -3.64 -3.72
C ASP A 235 22.59 -3.96 -3.10
N LEU A 236 21.92 -5.00 -3.61
CA LEU A 236 20.70 -5.54 -2.99
C LEU A 236 21.00 -6.12 -1.60
N ALA A 237 22.11 -6.85 -1.44
CA ALA A 237 22.52 -7.35 -0.12
C ALA A 237 22.82 -6.21 0.87
N ALA A 238 23.46 -5.13 0.41
CA ALA A 238 23.71 -3.93 1.20
C ALA A 238 22.40 -3.29 1.68
N LEU A 239 21.39 -3.13 0.81
CA LEU A 239 20.06 -2.64 1.19
C LEU A 239 19.40 -3.48 2.31
N TYR A 240 19.57 -4.81 2.28
CA TYR A 240 19.07 -5.67 3.36
C TYR A 240 19.90 -5.56 4.65
N GLN A 241 21.20 -5.31 4.55
CA GLN A 241 22.08 -5.06 5.70
C GLN A 241 21.77 -3.73 6.36
N GLU A 242 21.57 -2.67 5.57
CA GLU A 242 21.16 -1.34 6.06
C GLU A 242 19.81 -1.39 6.78
N ALA A 243 18.95 -2.36 6.46
CA ALA A 243 17.65 -2.46 7.08
C ALA A 243 17.65 -3.36 8.35
N ASP A 244 18.77 -3.99 8.75
CA ASP A 244 18.88 -4.88 9.92
C ASP A 244 20.18 -4.66 10.73
N ASP A 245 20.08 -4.46 12.05
CA ASP A 245 21.24 -4.17 12.93
C ASP A 245 22.19 -5.37 13.15
N GLU A 246 21.84 -6.56 12.65
CA GLU A 246 22.66 -7.78 12.78
C GLU A 246 23.20 -8.26 11.43
N CYS A 247 24.36 -7.76 11.00
CA CYS A 247 25.17 -8.47 10.02
C CYS A 247 26.67 -8.18 10.12
N PRO A 248 27.47 -9.09 10.70
CA PRO A 248 28.72 -9.48 10.08
C PRO A 248 28.39 -10.66 9.16
N MET A 249 28.87 -10.63 7.92
CA MET A 249 28.95 -11.83 7.08
C MET A 249 29.72 -12.94 7.83
N VAL A 250 29.02 -13.76 8.62
CA VAL A 250 29.61 -14.90 9.32
C VAL A 250 29.27 -16.15 8.53
N ILE A 251 30.30 -16.83 8.04
CA ILE A 251 30.28 -18.15 7.40
C ILE A 251 29.93 -19.26 8.44
N ASP A 252 29.38 -18.90 9.60
CA ASP A 252 29.08 -19.82 10.69
C ASP A 252 27.58 -20.14 10.69
N THR A 253 27.28 -21.43 10.53
CA THR A 253 25.95 -22.08 10.55
C THR A 253 25.11 -21.88 11.83
N LYS A 254 25.52 -20.97 12.71
CA LYS A 254 24.92 -20.68 14.02
C LYS A 254 24.33 -19.28 14.15
N THR A 255 24.63 -18.38 13.21
CA THR A 255 24.02 -17.04 13.18
C THR A 255 22.71 -17.11 12.38
N PRO A 256 21.57 -16.63 12.92
CA PRO A 256 20.32 -16.55 12.15
C PRO A 256 20.53 -15.74 10.86
N SER A 257 19.98 -16.19 9.73
CA SER A 257 20.15 -15.47 8.47
C SER A 257 19.26 -14.24 8.39
N CYS A 258 19.83 -13.14 7.90
CA CYS A 258 19.12 -11.90 7.62
C CYS A 258 18.04 -12.16 6.55
N GLY A 259 16.78 -12.05 6.95
CA GLY A 259 15.66 -12.44 6.07
C GLY A 259 14.31 -11.81 6.40
N ASN A 260 14.21 -11.09 7.53
CA ASN A 260 12.97 -10.45 7.97
C ASN A 260 12.95 -8.94 7.76
N SER A 261 14.09 -8.34 7.37
CA SER A 261 14.13 -6.90 7.15
C SER A 261 13.35 -6.48 5.91
N ARG A 262 12.53 -5.44 6.07
CA ARG A 262 11.58 -4.93 5.09
C ARG A 262 11.84 -3.45 4.86
N PHE A 263 12.59 -3.15 3.81
CA PHE A 263 12.53 -1.84 3.17
C PHE A 263 11.27 -1.77 2.29
N GLY A 264 10.61 -0.61 2.23
CA GLY A 264 9.34 -0.45 1.53
C GLY A 264 8.83 0.98 1.56
N CYS A 265 7.53 1.15 1.86
CA CYS A 265 6.91 2.46 1.85
C CYS A 265 7.32 3.32 3.05
N TRP A 266 7.72 4.57 2.78
CA TRP A 266 8.13 5.54 3.80
C TRP A 266 6.98 5.90 4.75
N THR A 267 5.73 5.62 4.35
CA THR A 267 4.52 5.83 5.18
C THR A 267 4.15 4.60 6.02
N CYS A 268 4.96 3.54 6.06
CA CYS A 268 4.61 2.27 6.69
C CYS A 268 4.53 2.35 8.22
N THR A 269 3.30 2.24 8.74
CA THR A 269 3.02 2.25 10.19
C THR A 269 2.76 0.85 10.77
N VAL A 270 2.94 -0.21 9.97
CA VAL A 270 2.81 -1.60 10.40
C VAL A 270 3.97 -2.03 11.30
N VAL A 271 5.18 -1.60 10.96
CA VAL A 271 6.39 -1.78 11.77
C VAL A 271 6.39 -0.76 12.92
N SER A 272 7.13 -1.01 14.00
CA SER A 272 7.23 -0.05 15.11
C SER A 272 8.01 1.19 14.68
N GLU A 273 9.20 0.97 14.12
CA GLU A 273 10.17 1.98 13.69
C GLU A 273 10.64 1.65 12.28
N ASP A 274 10.97 2.69 11.50
CA ASP A 274 11.55 2.52 10.16
C ASP A 274 13.08 2.65 10.24
N LYS A 275 13.73 1.53 10.57
CA LYS A 275 15.20 1.46 10.71
C LYS A 275 15.92 1.74 9.39
N ALA A 276 15.33 1.35 8.26
CA ALA A 276 15.93 1.58 6.97
C ALA A 276 16.05 3.09 6.69
N MET A 277 14.97 3.85 6.93
CA MET A 277 15.00 5.30 6.77
C MET A 277 15.92 5.98 7.79
N GLN A 278 15.93 5.53 9.05
CA GLN A 278 16.86 6.03 10.08
C GLN A 278 18.32 5.86 9.65
N ASN A 279 18.68 4.67 9.15
CA ASN A 279 20.04 4.41 8.72
C ASN A 279 20.43 5.22 7.48
N MET A 280 19.49 5.47 6.55
CA MET A 280 19.74 6.37 5.41
C MET A 280 20.02 7.82 5.86
N ILE A 281 19.28 8.31 6.86
CA ILE A 281 19.52 9.63 7.45
C ILE A 281 20.90 9.66 8.12
N ASP A 282 21.24 8.64 8.93
CA ASP A 282 22.55 8.55 9.59
C ASP A 282 23.74 8.48 8.59
N GLU A 283 23.50 7.97 7.38
CA GLU A 283 24.47 7.90 6.28
C GLU A 283 24.57 9.21 5.46
N GLY A 284 23.70 10.18 5.71
CA GLY A 284 23.75 11.52 5.14
C GLY A 284 22.57 11.92 4.24
N ASP A 285 21.52 11.11 4.15
CA ASP A 285 20.26 11.47 3.47
C ASP A 285 19.35 12.30 4.40
N ASP A 286 19.87 13.41 4.95
CA ASP A 286 19.18 14.28 5.94
C ASP A 286 17.81 14.77 5.44
N TRP A 287 17.65 14.94 4.12
CA TRP A 287 16.39 15.35 3.48
C TRP A 287 15.22 14.37 3.72
N MET A 288 15.48 13.14 4.18
CA MET A 288 14.45 12.17 4.57
C MET A 288 13.90 12.39 5.98
N GLU A 289 14.53 13.23 6.81
CA GLU A 289 14.09 13.48 8.20
C GLU A 289 12.62 13.93 8.29
N PRO A 290 12.10 14.86 7.45
CA PRO A 290 10.68 15.22 7.44
C PRO A 290 9.75 14.03 7.12
N LEU A 291 10.18 13.08 6.28
CA LEU A 291 9.40 11.89 5.95
C LEU A 291 9.29 10.96 7.16
N LEU A 292 10.39 10.78 7.89
CA LEU A 292 10.43 9.97 9.10
C LEU A 292 9.54 10.56 10.19
N GLU A 293 9.61 11.88 10.40
CA GLU A 293 8.76 12.59 11.35
C GLU A 293 7.28 12.48 10.98
N PHE A 294 6.92 12.62 9.70
CA PHE A 294 5.55 12.44 9.24
C PHE A 294 5.05 11.01 9.47
N ARG A 295 5.89 10.01 9.19
CA ARG A 295 5.59 8.60 9.43
C ARG A 295 5.38 8.30 10.91
N ASP A 296 6.23 8.84 11.77
CA ASP A 296 6.14 8.63 13.22
C ASP A 296 4.95 9.35 13.82
N PHE A 297 4.59 10.53 13.30
CA PHE A 297 3.33 11.18 13.58
C PHE A 297 2.14 10.27 13.23
N LEU A 298 2.08 9.74 12.00
CA LEU A 298 1.04 8.79 11.60
C LEU A 298 0.98 7.55 12.49
N LYS A 299 2.14 7.02 12.91
CA LYS A 299 2.24 5.90 13.84
C LYS A 299 1.63 6.28 15.20
N GLY A 300 1.92 7.47 15.71
CA GLY A 300 1.39 8.01 16.96
C GLY A 300 -0.13 8.14 16.99
N THR A 301 -0.78 8.39 15.83
CA THR A 301 -2.26 8.40 15.74
C THR A 301 -2.91 7.03 16.02
N GLN A 302 -2.11 5.96 16.05
CA GLN A 302 -2.54 4.61 16.35
C GLN A 302 -2.35 4.21 17.81
N ASP A 303 -1.84 5.09 18.66
CA ASP A 303 -1.82 4.88 20.10
C ASP A 303 -3.27 4.76 20.63
N PRO A 304 -3.64 3.68 21.35
CA PRO A 304 -4.97 3.53 21.94
C PRO A 304 -5.48 4.76 22.68
N ASP A 305 -4.61 5.48 23.41
CA ASP A 305 -4.99 6.65 24.19
C ASP A 305 -5.22 7.87 23.31
N ARG A 306 -4.54 7.94 22.16
CA ARG A 306 -4.66 9.08 21.23
C ARG A 306 -5.68 8.88 20.11
N LYS A 307 -6.05 7.63 19.80
CA LYS A 307 -7.02 7.29 18.73
C LYS A 307 -8.31 8.11 18.79
N PRO A 308 -8.96 8.31 19.96
CA PRO A 308 -10.20 9.08 20.05
C PRO A 308 -10.04 10.56 19.63
N HIS A 309 -8.85 11.15 19.77
CA HIS A 309 -8.57 12.51 19.31
C HIS A 309 -8.61 12.61 17.78
N TYR A 310 -8.08 11.62 17.06
CA TYR A 310 -7.99 11.67 15.59
C TYR A 310 -9.16 11.00 14.87
N ARG A 311 -9.93 10.14 15.55
CA ARG A 311 -10.94 9.28 14.92
C ARG A 311 -12.36 9.58 15.40
N GLN A 312 -13.31 9.48 14.49
CA GLN A 312 -14.73 9.62 14.78
C GLN A 312 -15.35 8.31 15.28
N VAL A 313 -16.37 8.44 16.14
CA VAL A 313 -17.22 7.33 16.63
C VAL A 313 -18.03 6.70 15.49
N LYS A 314 -18.42 7.52 14.50
CA LYS A 314 -19.26 7.12 13.37
C LYS A 314 -18.42 6.45 12.29
N GLY A 315 -18.90 5.30 11.81
CA GLY A 315 -18.30 4.66 10.65
C GLY A 315 -18.75 5.26 9.32
N ARG A 316 -18.06 4.91 8.24
CA ARG A 316 -18.47 5.30 6.88
C ARG A 316 -19.63 4.52 6.31
N GLN A 317 -19.81 3.29 6.76
CA GLN A 317 -20.97 2.49 6.39
C GLN A 317 -22.18 3.04 7.14
N HIS A 318 -22.89 3.99 6.52
CA HIS A 318 -24.12 4.59 7.03
C HIS A 318 -23.97 5.23 8.41
N GLY A 319 -22.87 5.91 8.70
CA GLY A 319 -22.68 6.61 9.98
C GLY A 319 -22.71 5.71 11.23
N SER A 320 -22.70 4.39 11.09
CA SER A 320 -23.08 3.50 12.19
C SER A 320 -22.02 3.48 13.29
N VAL A 321 -22.44 3.63 14.54
CA VAL A 321 -21.60 3.44 15.72
C VAL A 321 -21.47 1.94 16.00
N ARG A 322 -20.27 1.47 16.35
CA ARG A 322 -20.04 0.07 16.75
C ARG A 322 -19.32 0.03 18.08
N THR A 323 -19.79 -0.84 18.95
CA THR A 323 -19.14 -1.16 20.23
C THR A 323 -18.20 -2.35 20.07
N LYS A 324 -17.22 -2.43 20.96
CA LYS A 324 -16.28 -3.56 21.03
C LYS A 324 -17.05 -4.83 21.42
N THR A 325 -16.80 -5.93 20.71
CA THR A 325 -17.48 -7.22 20.89
C THR A 325 -16.63 -8.27 21.60
N ASN A 326 -15.38 -7.95 21.93
CA ASN A 326 -14.37 -8.91 22.40
C ASN A 326 -14.26 -8.99 23.94
N GLY A 327 -15.27 -8.52 24.68
CA GLY A 327 -15.28 -8.51 26.15
C GLY A 327 -14.72 -7.24 26.80
N ASP A 328 -14.19 -6.31 26.00
CA ASP A 328 -13.91 -4.94 26.42
C ASP A 328 -15.13 -4.04 26.13
N ASP A 329 -15.45 -3.15 27.07
CA ASP A 329 -16.45 -2.11 26.85
C ASP A 329 -15.87 -0.92 26.07
N GLY A 330 -16.72 -0.24 25.30
CA GLY A 330 -16.39 1.01 24.60
C GLY A 330 -16.64 0.99 23.09
N ILE A 331 -16.50 2.16 22.47
CA ILE A 331 -16.69 2.42 21.05
C ILE A 331 -15.45 1.97 20.27
N ILE A 332 -15.65 1.53 19.03
CA ILE A 332 -14.56 1.26 18.09
C ILE A 332 -14.28 2.57 17.32
N PRO A 333 -13.12 3.23 17.50
CA PRO A 333 -12.75 4.41 16.71
C PRO A 333 -12.51 4.03 15.25
N ARG A 334 -13.23 4.67 14.31
CA ARG A 334 -13.30 4.24 12.90
C ARG A 334 -12.43 5.12 11.99
N ALA A 335 -13.06 6.00 11.23
CA ALA A 335 -12.41 6.87 10.26
C ALA A 335 -11.75 8.07 10.96
N HIS A 336 -10.83 8.74 10.27
CA HIS A 336 -10.33 10.03 10.70
C HIS A 336 -11.43 11.10 10.70
N LYS A 337 -11.33 12.03 11.65
CA LYS A 337 -12.18 13.23 11.70
C LYS A 337 -11.85 14.15 10.53
N PHE A 338 -12.84 14.91 10.08
CA PHE A 338 -12.67 15.76 8.92
C PHE A 338 -11.64 16.89 9.14
N GLU A 339 -11.66 17.54 10.30
CA GLU A 339 -10.64 18.56 10.64
C GLU A 339 -9.23 17.96 10.70
N PHE A 340 -9.08 16.75 11.25
CA PHE A 340 -7.81 16.05 11.24
C PHE A 340 -7.34 15.72 9.81
N CYS A 341 -8.24 15.36 8.88
CA CYS A 341 -7.89 15.17 7.47
C CYS A 341 -7.38 16.46 6.81
N LYS A 342 -7.93 17.63 7.16
CA LYS A 342 -7.44 18.93 6.68
C LYS A 342 -6.04 19.23 7.20
N ASP A 343 -5.82 19.03 8.50
CA ASP A 343 -4.51 19.23 9.11
C ASP A 343 -3.47 18.24 8.59
N LEU A 344 -3.87 16.99 8.30
CA LEU A 344 -3.00 15.99 7.73
C LEU A 344 -2.60 16.33 6.29
N LEU A 345 -3.51 16.90 5.49
CA LEU A 345 -3.18 17.43 4.16
C LEU A 345 -2.20 18.60 4.25
N GLU A 346 -2.44 19.53 5.17
CA GLU A 346 -1.54 20.66 5.41
C GLU A 346 -0.14 20.18 5.83
N LYS A 347 -0.05 19.23 6.78
CA LYS A 347 1.23 18.64 7.18
C LYS A 347 1.93 17.95 6.01
N LEU A 348 1.21 17.21 5.18
CA LEU A 348 1.80 16.51 4.03
C LEU A 348 2.42 17.49 3.03
N LEU A 349 1.72 18.59 2.70
CA LEU A 349 2.22 19.62 1.80
C LEU A 349 3.43 20.36 2.41
N GLN A 350 3.40 20.61 3.72
CA GLN A 350 4.52 21.21 4.43
C GLN A 350 5.74 20.28 4.44
N THR A 351 5.55 18.99 4.68
CA THR A 351 6.59 17.96 4.56
C THR A 351 7.15 17.91 3.14
N GLN A 352 6.31 17.97 2.10
CA GLN A 352 6.77 18.01 0.70
C GLN A 352 7.68 19.23 0.46
N LYS A 353 7.29 20.40 0.98
CA LYS A 353 8.09 21.62 0.87
C LYS A 353 9.43 21.50 1.59
N GLU A 354 9.44 21.01 2.83
CA GLU A 354 10.66 20.81 3.61
C GLU A 354 11.64 19.85 2.94
N VAL A 355 11.13 18.79 2.33
CA VAL A 355 11.96 17.86 1.57
C VAL A 355 12.54 18.54 0.32
N ASN A 356 11.72 19.24 -0.46
CA ASN A 356 12.17 19.93 -1.67
C ASN A 356 13.13 21.11 -1.37
N GLU A 357 13.07 21.71 -0.18
CA GLU A 357 14.04 22.72 0.28
C GLU A 357 15.43 22.12 0.59
N GLN A 358 15.49 20.83 0.94
CA GLN A 358 16.73 20.12 1.26
C GLN A 358 17.33 19.36 0.06
N LEU A 359 16.49 19.01 -0.93
CA LEU A 359 16.94 18.39 -2.17
C LEU A 359 17.78 19.35 -3.04
N PRO A 360 18.66 18.82 -3.91
CA PRO A 360 19.35 19.63 -4.92
C PRO A 360 18.35 20.38 -5.82
N ALA A 361 18.72 21.57 -6.30
CA ALA A 361 17.80 22.44 -7.06
C ALA A 361 17.34 21.87 -8.43
N ASP A 362 17.95 20.79 -8.90
CA ASP A 362 17.57 20.04 -10.10
C ASP A 362 16.71 18.80 -9.82
N GLU A 363 16.42 18.52 -8.54
CA GLU A 363 15.56 17.44 -8.08
C GLU A 363 14.32 18.02 -7.39
N GLU A 364 13.17 17.41 -7.66
CA GLU A 364 11.91 17.74 -7.02
C GLU A 364 11.16 16.44 -6.76
N MET A 365 10.53 16.35 -5.60
CA MET A 365 9.71 15.20 -5.22
C MET A 365 8.30 15.66 -4.86
N ASP A 366 7.33 15.13 -5.60
CA ASP A 366 5.93 15.22 -5.25
C ASP A 366 5.55 14.08 -4.31
N LEU A 367 5.22 14.41 -3.06
CA LEU A 367 4.69 13.44 -2.11
C LEU A 367 3.23 13.11 -2.40
N ILE A 368 2.49 14.05 -2.97
CA ILE A 368 1.09 13.90 -3.40
C ILE A 368 0.92 14.48 -4.81
N GLN A 369 0.25 13.73 -5.67
CA GLN A 369 0.03 14.13 -7.07
C GLN A 369 -1.18 15.08 -7.20
N ASP A 370 -1.17 15.92 -8.23
CA ASP A 370 -2.29 16.80 -8.60
C ASP A 370 -3.61 16.06 -8.76
N GLU A 371 -3.57 14.87 -9.37
CA GLU A 371 -4.74 14.02 -9.54
C GLU A 371 -5.32 13.56 -8.20
N GLU A 372 -4.45 13.26 -7.22
CA GLU A 372 -4.87 12.88 -5.87
C GLU A 372 -5.50 14.07 -5.14
N LEU A 373 -4.94 15.27 -5.25
CA LEU A 373 -5.51 16.50 -4.69
C LEU A 373 -6.90 16.80 -5.25
N ARG A 374 -7.07 16.65 -6.59
CA ARG A 374 -8.37 16.84 -7.25
C ARG A 374 -9.39 15.82 -6.77
N GLU A 375 -8.99 14.56 -6.59
CA GLU A 375 -9.87 13.51 -6.11
C GLU A 375 -10.23 13.69 -4.62
N ILE A 376 -9.28 14.12 -3.77
CA ILE A 376 -9.54 14.50 -2.38
C ILE A 376 -10.57 15.63 -2.31
N ARG A 377 -10.40 16.68 -3.13
CA ARG A 377 -11.34 17.81 -3.21
C ARG A 377 -12.73 17.33 -3.62
N ARG A 378 -12.82 16.46 -4.64
CA ARG A 378 -14.09 15.87 -5.09
C ARG A 378 -14.78 15.12 -3.96
N LEU A 379 -14.06 14.22 -3.28
CA LEU A 379 -14.59 13.43 -2.16
C LEU A 379 -15.05 14.31 -0.99
N TRP A 380 -14.30 15.35 -0.63
CA TRP A 380 -14.69 16.24 0.46
C TRP A 380 -15.96 17.04 0.15
N ARG A 381 -16.08 17.51 -1.10
CA ARG A 381 -17.27 18.25 -1.53
C ARG A 381 -18.50 17.35 -1.63
N GLU A 382 -18.36 16.13 -2.16
CA GLU A 382 -19.50 15.23 -2.37
C GLU A 382 -19.89 14.43 -1.13
N GLU A 383 -18.92 13.90 -0.36
CA GLU A 383 -19.19 12.97 0.73
C GLU A 383 -19.14 13.62 2.11
N ARG A 384 -18.38 14.72 2.27
CA ARG A 384 -18.16 15.41 3.55
C ARG A 384 -18.85 16.78 3.64
N ALA A 385 -19.62 17.15 2.62
CA ALA A 385 -20.30 18.44 2.54
C ALA A 385 -19.37 19.65 2.74
N ASP A 386 -18.15 19.59 2.19
CA ASP A 386 -17.16 20.67 2.29
C ASP A 386 -17.48 21.85 1.35
N TRP A 387 -18.52 22.60 1.70
CA TRP A 387 -18.93 23.81 0.96
C TRP A 387 -17.91 24.95 1.04
N ALA A 388 -16.99 24.88 2.00
CA ALA A 388 -15.89 25.83 2.11
C ALA A 388 -14.81 25.61 1.05
N ASP A 389 -14.81 24.45 0.39
CA ASP A 389 -13.81 24.06 -0.61
C ASP A 389 -12.39 24.19 -0.05
N SER A 390 -12.10 23.36 0.95
CA SER A 390 -10.93 23.51 1.82
C SER A 390 -9.61 23.19 1.10
N VAL A 391 -9.60 22.26 0.14
CA VAL A 391 -8.37 21.78 -0.52
C VAL A 391 -7.60 22.90 -1.25
N PRO A 392 -8.22 23.70 -2.15
CA PRO A 392 -7.51 24.81 -2.80
C PRO A 392 -6.92 25.81 -1.80
N LYS A 393 -7.65 26.12 -0.73
CA LYS A 393 -7.21 27.08 0.29
C LYS A 393 -6.03 26.57 1.10
N ILE A 394 -6.04 25.29 1.46
CA ILE A 394 -4.92 24.64 2.16
C ILE A 394 -3.68 24.65 1.25
N TYR A 395 -3.86 24.26 -0.02
CA TYR A 395 -2.77 24.24 -0.99
C TYR A 395 -2.14 25.62 -1.19
N GLU A 396 -2.94 26.64 -1.50
CA GLU A 396 -2.46 28.02 -1.69
C GLU A 396 -1.75 28.55 -0.43
N ARG A 397 -2.27 28.25 0.76
CA ARG A 397 -1.68 28.67 2.03
C ARG A 397 -0.27 28.10 2.25
N VAL A 398 -0.03 26.85 1.88
CA VAL A 398 1.25 26.16 2.12
C VAL A 398 2.24 26.37 0.97
N MET A 399 1.78 26.15 -0.26
CA MET A 399 2.61 26.18 -1.47
C MET A 399 2.81 27.61 -2.00
N GLY A 400 1.91 28.54 -1.68
CA GLY A 400 1.99 29.93 -2.15
C GLY A 400 1.64 30.11 -3.64
N GLU A 401 1.11 29.08 -4.29
CA GLU A 401 0.68 29.08 -5.69
C GLU A 401 -0.67 28.39 -5.87
N GLU A 402 -1.31 28.67 -7.01
CA GLU A 402 -2.60 28.06 -7.38
C GLU A 402 -2.40 26.95 -8.40
N LEU A 403 -2.91 25.76 -8.07
CA LEU A 403 -3.11 24.68 -9.05
C LEU A 403 -4.22 25.03 -10.04
N ASN A 404 -4.13 24.46 -11.25
CA ASN A 404 -5.21 24.55 -12.23
C ASN A 404 -6.37 23.64 -11.81
N TRP A 405 -7.26 24.19 -10.99
CA TRP A 405 -8.44 23.52 -10.47
C TRP A 405 -9.54 23.42 -11.53
N VAL A 406 -10.14 22.24 -11.67
CA VAL A 406 -11.37 22.12 -12.45
C VAL A 406 -12.48 22.87 -11.70
N HIS A 407 -13.11 23.82 -12.37
CA HIS A 407 -14.30 24.51 -11.87
C HIS A 407 -15.53 23.72 -12.30
N ASP A 408 -16.37 23.37 -11.34
CA ASP A 408 -17.65 22.71 -11.63
C ASP A 408 -18.65 23.78 -12.11
N ASP A 409 -19.17 23.63 -13.33
CA ASP A 409 -20.12 24.58 -13.94
C ASP A 409 -21.52 24.51 -13.28
N LEU A 410 -21.77 23.45 -12.51
CA LEU A 410 -22.98 23.29 -11.70
C LEU A 410 -22.81 24.09 -10.41
N GLY A 411 -23.40 25.29 -10.37
CA GLY A 411 -23.34 26.20 -9.23
C GLY A 411 -23.42 25.47 -7.88
N SER A 412 -22.31 25.50 -7.15
CA SER A 412 -22.17 24.82 -5.87
C SER A 412 -22.49 25.77 -4.72
N PHE A 413 -22.98 25.21 -3.61
CA PHE A 413 -23.05 25.95 -2.35
C PHE A 413 -21.64 26.34 -1.88
N GLY A 414 -21.49 27.57 -1.40
CA GLY A 414 -20.24 28.10 -0.86
C GLY A 414 -20.31 28.38 0.64
N GLU A 415 -19.29 29.08 1.15
CA GLU A 415 -19.21 29.45 2.57
C GLU A 415 -20.39 30.31 3.04
N THR A 416 -20.92 31.17 2.16
CA THR A 416 -22.05 32.04 2.52
C THR A 416 -23.31 31.21 2.76
N GLU A 417 -23.59 30.26 1.87
CA GLU A 417 -24.71 29.34 2.01
C GLU A 417 -24.52 28.43 3.23
N ALA A 418 -23.30 27.98 3.52
CA ALA A 418 -22.99 27.19 4.71
C ALA A 418 -23.28 27.97 6.01
N ALA A 419 -22.88 29.25 6.07
CA ALA A 419 -23.12 30.11 7.23
C ALA A 419 -24.61 30.35 7.48
N VAL A 420 -25.38 30.65 6.41
CA VAL A 420 -26.84 30.84 6.50
C VAL A 420 -27.52 29.55 6.91
N LEU A 421 -27.12 28.41 6.33
CA LEU A 421 -27.71 27.13 6.66
C LEU A 421 -27.47 26.78 8.13
N LYS A 422 -26.26 27.04 8.65
CA LYS A 422 -25.91 26.79 10.05
C LYS A 422 -26.81 27.59 10.99
N GLU A 423 -27.01 28.88 10.73
CA GLU A 423 -27.91 29.74 11.52
C GLU A 423 -29.35 29.17 11.55
N VAL A 424 -29.87 28.78 10.38
CA VAL A 424 -31.23 28.19 10.28
C VAL A 424 -31.34 26.83 10.98
N CYS A 425 -30.29 26.01 10.90
CA CYS A 425 -30.27 24.70 11.54
C CYS A 425 -30.18 24.80 13.06
N GLU A 426 -29.40 25.75 13.59
CA GLU A 426 -29.33 26.05 15.03
C GLU A 426 -30.70 26.47 15.58
N ASP A 427 -31.44 27.31 14.86
CA ASP A 427 -32.80 27.73 15.24
C ASP A 427 -33.81 26.58 15.26
N GLN A 428 -33.57 25.51 14.50
CA GLN A 428 -34.48 24.36 14.35
C GLN A 428 -34.00 23.10 15.08
N ASP A 429 -32.88 23.16 15.80
CA ASP A 429 -32.26 22.01 16.47
C ASP A 429 -31.98 20.85 15.49
N LEU A 430 -31.45 21.19 14.30
CA LEU A 430 -31.11 20.25 13.24
C LEU A 430 -29.59 20.20 13.02
N PRO A 431 -29.01 19.02 12.74
CA PRO A 431 -27.60 18.91 12.37
C PRO A 431 -27.34 19.55 10.99
N PRO A 432 -26.44 20.55 10.88
CA PRO A 432 -26.18 21.22 9.60
C PRO A 432 -25.67 20.27 8.51
N GLU A 433 -24.76 19.35 8.85
CA GLU A 433 -24.17 18.37 7.93
C GLU A 433 -25.23 17.47 7.27
N LEU A 434 -26.28 17.09 8.01
CA LEU A 434 -27.41 16.33 7.46
C LEU A 434 -28.08 17.11 6.33
N ILE A 435 -28.42 18.38 6.58
CA ILE A 435 -29.13 19.20 5.61
C ILE A 435 -28.23 19.51 4.40
N GLN A 436 -26.95 19.76 4.62
CA GLN A 436 -25.99 19.95 3.52
C GLN A 436 -25.95 18.72 2.61
N ARG A 437 -25.79 17.52 3.16
CA ARG A 437 -25.75 16.28 2.37
C ARG A 437 -27.06 16.00 1.64
N LEU A 438 -28.21 16.36 2.21
CA LEU A 438 -29.50 16.25 1.52
C LEU A 438 -29.62 17.24 0.35
N LEU A 439 -29.15 18.48 0.53
CA LEU A 439 -29.13 19.49 -0.54
C LEU A 439 -28.15 19.12 -1.66
N ASP A 440 -26.96 18.61 -1.31
CA ASP A 440 -25.98 18.12 -2.28
C ASP A 440 -26.54 16.92 -3.06
N THR A 441 -27.21 15.99 -2.38
CA THR A 441 -27.90 14.86 -3.03
C THR A 441 -28.97 15.34 -4.02
N GLU A 442 -29.75 16.36 -3.67
CA GLU A 442 -30.74 16.96 -4.58
C GLU A 442 -30.07 17.63 -5.78
N LEU A 443 -28.99 18.39 -5.55
CA LEU A 443 -28.25 19.11 -6.57
C LEU A 443 -27.59 18.16 -7.58
N GLN A 444 -26.94 17.09 -7.12
CA GLN A 444 -26.32 16.07 -7.97
C GLN A 444 -27.33 15.38 -8.90
N HIS A 445 -28.58 15.23 -8.46
CA HIS A 445 -29.64 14.64 -9.26
C HIS A 445 -30.49 15.67 -10.03
N HIS A 446 -30.16 16.96 -9.92
CA HIS A 446 -30.85 18.03 -10.62
C HIS A 446 -30.61 17.91 -12.14
N GLY A 447 -31.67 18.05 -12.94
CA GLY A 447 -31.59 17.93 -14.41
C GLY A 447 -31.57 16.49 -14.97
N MET A 448 -31.50 15.46 -14.12
CA MET A 448 -31.58 14.06 -14.58
C MET A 448 -33.00 13.69 -15.04
N LYS A 449 -33.13 13.06 -16.23
CA LYS A 449 -34.42 12.62 -16.78
C LYS A 449 -35.13 11.55 -15.94
N ARG A 450 -34.38 10.75 -15.18
CA ARG A 450 -34.90 9.75 -14.24
C ARG A 450 -34.25 9.99 -12.89
N ARG A 451 -35.06 10.34 -11.91
CA ARG A 451 -34.63 10.68 -10.55
C ARG A 451 -34.91 9.58 -9.52
N ALA A 452 -35.29 8.37 -9.96
CA ALA A 452 -35.68 7.30 -9.05
C ALA A 452 -34.55 6.85 -8.09
N SER A 453 -33.28 7.01 -8.50
CA SER A 453 -32.11 6.69 -7.68
C SER A 453 -31.93 7.63 -6.47
N ILE A 454 -32.45 8.85 -6.52
CA ILE A 454 -32.27 9.83 -5.43
C ILE A 454 -32.83 9.32 -4.10
N TYR A 455 -33.93 8.58 -4.15
CA TYR A 455 -34.57 8.05 -2.94
C TYR A 455 -33.68 7.04 -2.22
N ASN A 456 -32.85 6.29 -2.95
CA ASN A 456 -31.89 5.38 -2.33
C ASN A 456 -30.76 6.16 -1.64
N GLU A 457 -30.26 7.24 -2.24
CA GLU A 457 -29.21 8.07 -1.63
C GLU A 457 -29.73 8.84 -0.42
N ILE A 458 -30.93 9.44 -0.51
CA ILE A 458 -31.59 10.08 0.64
C ILE A 458 -31.81 9.06 1.77
N ASP A 459 -32.28 7.85 1.46
CA ASP A 459 -32.46 6.79 2.47
C ASP A 459 -31.14 6.38 3.13
N LYS A 460 -30.02 6.36 2.40
CA LYS A 460 -28.70 6.13 2.99
C LYS A 460 -28.29 7.23 3.95
N VAL A 461 -28.47 8.50 3.57
CA VAL A 461 -28.16 9.67 4.42
C VAL A 461 -29.03 9.66 5.68
N MET A 462 -30.33 9.38 5.54
CA MET A 462 -31.27 9.34 6.68
C MET A 462 -31.04 8.17 7.64
N LYS A 463 -30.40 7.09 7.20
CA LYS A 463 -30.04 5.93 8.05
C LYS A 463 -28.81 6.16 8.92
N GLU A 464 -28.10 7.26 8.71
CA GLU A 464 -26.93 7.58 9.51
C GLU A 464 -27.30 8.05 10.91
N ASP A 465 -26.37 7.88 11.85
CA ASP A 465 -26.53 8.41 13.20
C ASP A 465 -26.19 9.90 13.19
N TRP A 466 -27.19 10.77 13.38
CA TRP A 466 -27.03 12.22 13.37
C TRP A 466 -26.93 12.85 14.75
N ARG A 467 -26.88 12.02 15.81
CA ARG A 467 -26.68 12.51 17.18
C ARG A 467 -25.31 13.16 17.33
N ILE A 468 -25.20 14.05 18.31
CA ILE A 468 -23.94 14.73 18.64
C ILE A 468 -22.96 13.69 19.21
N GLN A 469 -21.67 13.82 18.89
CA GLN A 469 -20.65 12.87 19.33
C GLN A 469 -20.67 12.68 20.85
N ASP A 470 -20.79 13.78 21.61
CA ASP A 470 -20.77 13.79 23.07
C ASP A 470 -21.90 12.96 23.67
N GLU A 471 -23.10 13.01 23.08
CA GLU A 471 -24.24 12.19 23.51
C GLU A 471 -23.97 10.69 23.29
N ILE A 472 -23.41 10.35 22.13
CA ILE A 472 -23.07 8.96 21.78
C ILE A 472 -22.01 8.42 22.74
N VAL A 473 -20.97 9.21 23.02
CA VAL A 473 -19.88 8.83 23.92
C VAL A 473 -20.39 8.73 25.35
N ALA A 474 -21.17 9.70 25.83
CA ALA A 474 -21.73 9.68 27.18
C ALA A 474 -22.64 8.46 27.40
N GLU A 475 -23.43 8.06 26.40
CA GLU A 475 -24.30 6.89 26.47
C GLU A 475 -23.52 5.56 26.56
N ILE A 476 -22.40 5.44 25.83
CA ILE A 476 -21.69 4.16 25.64
C ILE A 476 -20.46 4.03 26.56
N GLU A 477 -19.69 5.11 26.71
CA GLU A 477 -18.43 5.12 27.47
C GLU A 477 -18.52 5.92 28.77
N GLY A 478 -19.59 6.69 29.00
CA GLY A 478 -19.74 7.56 30.18
C GLY A 478 -19.30 9.00 29.94
N GLU A 479 -19.89 9.94 30.69
CA GLU A 479 -19.64 11.39 30.55
C GLU A 479 -18.17 11.76 30.75
N GLU A 480 -17.46 11.04 31.61
CA GLU A 480 -16.03 11.25 31.91
C GLU A 480 -15.10 10.97 30.72
N ASN A 481 -15.58 10.26 29.70
CA ASN A 481 -14.80 9.89 28.53
C ASN A 481 -15.06 10.81 27.33
N VAL A 482 -16.03 11.72 27.40
CA VAL A 482 -16.38 12.66 26.31
C VAL A 482 -15.17 13.48 25.88
N GLU A 483 -14.44 14.08 26.83
CA GLU A 483 -13.28 14.93 26.55
C GLU A 483 -12.19 14.24 25.70
N LYS A 484 -12.01 12.93 25.86
CA LYS A 484 -11.02 12.14 25.08
C LYS A 484 -11.31 12.15 23.59
N TRP A 485 -12.58 12.34 23.21
CA TRP A 485 -13.01 12.36 21.82
C TRP A 485 -13.00 13.76 21.19
N HIS A 486 -12.54 14.80 21.90
CA HIS A 486 -12.38 16.11 21.29
C HIS A 486 -11.01 16.22 20.63
N TYR A 487 -11.00 16.72 19.40
CA TYR A 487 -9.80 17.14 18.70
C TYR A 487 -9.62 18.63 18.95
N THR A 488 -8.49 19.01 19.53
CA THR A 488 -8.21 20.39 19.96
C THR A 488 -6.98 20.95 19.23
N GLU A 489 -6.75 22.26 19.33
CA GLU A 489 -5.56 22.89 18.74
C GLU A 489 -4.25 22.27 19.24
N THR A 490 -4.22 21.69 20.45
CA THR A 490 -3.05 21.00 20.99
C THR A 490 -2.83 19.61 20.40
N ASP A 491 -3.85 19.04 19.74
CA ASP A 491 -3.75 17.77 19.02
C ASP A 491 -3.35 17.98 17.56
N ARG A 492 -3.32 19.25 17.11
CA ARG A 492 -2.93 19.62 15.76
C ARG A 492 -1.49 19.16 15.53
N PRO A 493 -1.20 18.48 14.41
CA PRO A 493 0.18 18.19 14.07
C PRO A 493 1.03 19.44 14.13
N ASP A 494 2.25 19.33 14.65
CA ASP A 494 3.23 20.40 14.53
C ASP A 494 3.45 20.68 13.04
N LEU A 495 3.19 21.93 12.64
CA LEU A 495 3.29 22.46 11.28
C LEU A 495 4.51 23.35 11.13
#